data_AF-A0A961AWK9-F1
#
_entry.id   AF-A0A961AWK9-F1
#
_cell.length_a   1.000
_cell.length_b   1.000
_cell.length_c   1.000
_cell.angle_alpha   90.00
_cell.angle_beta   90.00
_cell.angle_gamma   90.00
#
_symmetry.space_group_name_H-M   'P 1'
#
loop_
_entity.id
_entity.type
_entity.pdbx_description
1 polymer ?
#
loop_
_entity_poly.entity_id
_entity_poly.type
_entity_poly.pdbx_seq_one_letter_code
_entity_poly.pdbx_strand_id
1 'polypeptide(L)'
;MANLSPAELTASLESFVAFAQGLEGDEKGEAPIYLNALFRAFGHEGTKQAGATHEHRVPKGAGHHGQKFADLLWPERVLVEMKSRGQKLERHYDQIFDYWTHIVPHRPPYAILCNFDEFWIYDFNEQLFDPVDKIALADLPKRASAFAFLLPRAGKPLFDNNRVEVTRKAAAQLAKLFRSLIEGGKHDRAKAQRYVLQLLVGLVSEDMDLLPDQLLTRLIRECHDDREKSSYD
;
A
#
# COMPACT_ATOMS: atom_id res chain seq x y z
N MET A 1 -16.78 -1.09 -22.44
CA MET A 1 -16.97 0.36 -22.66
C MET A 1 -15.62 1.00 -23.02
N ALA A 2 -15.63 2.13 -23.73
CA ALA A 2 -14.43 2.93 -23.96
C ALA A 2 -14.14 3.79 -22.71
N ASN A 3 -12.89 4.19 -22.52
CA ASN A 3 -12.54 5.14 -21.47
C ASN A 3 -12.98 6.55 -21.90
N LEU A 4 -13.31 7.40 -20.92
CA LEU A 4 -13.51 8.83 -21.13
C LEU A 4 -12.26 9.48 -21.73
N SER A 5 -12.43 10.56 -22.49
CA SER A 5 -11.29 11.39 -22.87
C SER A 5 -10.62 12.03 -21.64
N PRO A 6 -9.34 12.44 -21.71
CA PRO A 6 -8.67 13.07 -20.57
C PRO A 6 -9.41 14.28 -19.99
N ALA A 7 -10.00 15.11 -20.85
CA ALA A 7 -10.77 16.28 -20.42
C ALA A 7 -12.08 15.91 -19.70
N GLU A 8 -12.83 14.95 -20.26
CA GLU A 8 -14.07 14.45 -19.64
C GLU A 8 -13.78 13.76 -18.30
N LEU A 9 -12.72 12.96 -18.22
CA LEU A 9 -12.30 12.31 -16.98
C LEU A 9 -11.95 13.35 -15.91
N THR A 10 -11.18 14.38 -16.28
CA THR A 10 -10.79 15.45 -15.35
C THR A 10 -12.04 16.17 -14.80
N ALA A 11 -12.94 16.61 -15.67
CA ALA A 11 -14.18 17.30 -15.26
C ALA A 11 -15.10 16.43 -14.40
N SER A 12 -15.17 15.13 -14.73
CA SER A 12 -15.94 14.15 -13.97
C SER A 12 -15.37 13.93 -12.56
N LEU A 13 -14.04 13.85 -12.44
CA LEU A 13 -13.36 13.75 -11.14
C LEU A 13 -13.48 15.03 -10.31
N GLU A 14 -13.42 16.22 -10.93
CA GLU A 14 -13.66 17.49 -10.24
C GLU A 14 -15.09 17.56 -9.66
N SER A 15 -16.07 17.10 -10.43
CA SER A 15 -17.46 17.00 -9.97
C SER A 15 -17.60 16.03 -8.80
N PHE A 16 -16.88 14.90 -8.84
CA PHE A 16 -16.83 13.96 -7.73
C PHE A 16 -16.18 14.56 -6.48
N VAL A 17 -15.08 15.31 -6.61
CA VAL A 17 -14.43 16.01 -5.49
C VAL A 17 -15.42 16.97 -4.81
N ALA A 18 -16.13 17.78 -5.61
CA ALA A 18 -17.13 18.71 -5.08
C ALA A 18 -18.27 17.97 -4.34
N PHE A 19 -18.76 16.86 -4.90
CA PHE A 19 -19.75 16.00 -4.26
C PHE A 19 -19.24 15.43 -2.93
N ALA A 20 -18.03 14.85 -2.94
CA ALA A 20 -17.41 14.21 -1.79
C ALA A 20 -17.14 15.20 -0.64
N GLN A 21 -16.80 16.45 -0.94
CA GLN A 21 -16.62 17.51 0.05
C GLN A 21 -17.93 17.90 0.75
N GLY A 22 -19.09 17.65 0.14
CA GLY A 22 -20.40 17.91 0.74
C GLY A 22 -20.89 16.84 1.70
N LEU A 23 -20.22 15.69 1.79
CA LEU A 23 -20.60 14.58 2.68
C LEU A 23 -20.08 14.80 4.10
N GLU A 24 -20.83 14.33 5.10
CA GLU A 24 -20.42 14.41 6.51
C GLU A 24 -19.21 13.51 6.80
N GLY A 25 -19.08 12.41 6.05
CA GLY A 25 -18.02 11.41 6.21
C GLY A 25 -18.39 10.27 7.16
N ASP A 26 -19.67 9.91 7.22
CA ASP A 26 -20.11 8.76 8.01
C ASP A 26 -19.81 7.44 7.28
N GLU A 27 -18.96 6.59 7.88
CA GLU A 27 -18.49 5.33 7.30
C GLU A 27 -19.67 4.43 6.90
N LYS A 28 -20.66 4.28 7.78
CA LYS A 28 -21.76 3.33 7.54
C LYS A 28 -22.83 3.88 6.61
N GLY A 29 -23.17 5.16 6.74
CA GLY A 29 -24.22 5.79 5.96
C GLY A 29 -23.79 6.18 4.55
N GLU A 30 -22.56 6.66 4.37
CA GLU A 30 -22.15 7.37 3.15
C GLU A 30 -21.10 6.64 2.31
N ALA A 31 -20.39 5.64 2.85
CA ALA A 31 -19.37 4.89 2.09
C ALA A 31 -19.92 4.27 0.79
N PRO A 32 -21.09 3.59 0.77
CA PRO A 32 -21.61 3.01 -0.46
C PRO A 32 -21.92 4.06 -1.54
N ILE A 33 -22.42 5.23 -1.14
CA ILE A 33 -22.77 6.33 -2.05
C ILE A 33 -21.49 6.98 -2.59
N TYR A 34 -20.51 7.23 -1.73
CA TYR A 34 -19.20 7.75 -2.08
C TYR A 34 -18.51 6.86 -3.12
N LEU A 35 -18.42 5.55 -2.85
CA LEU A 35 -17.78 4.60 -3.76
C LEU A 35 -18.54 4.47 -5.09
N ASN A 36 -19.88 4.53 -5.07
CA ASN A 36 -20.65 4.51 -6.30
C ASN A 36 -20.43 5.78 -7.14
N ALA A 37 -20.32 6.95 -6.50
CA ALA A 37 -19.99 8.19 -7.18
C ALA A 37 -18.56 8.17 -7.74
N LEU A 38 -17.59 7.59 -7.01
CA LEU A 38 -16.21 7.41 -7.48
C LEU A 38 -16.16 6.59 -8.77
N PHE A 39 -16.84 5.43 -8.80
CA PHE A 39 -16.89 4.58 -9.99
C PHE A 39 -17.51 5.31 -11.19
N ARG A 40 -18.57 6.08 -10.96
CA ARG A 40 -19.18 6.93 -12.00
C ARG A 40 -18.20 7.98 -12.51
N ALA A 41 -17.42 8.57 -11.61
CA ALA A 41 -16.43 9.57 -11.97
C ALA A 41 -15.38 9.01 -12.96
N PHE A 42 -14.99 7.74 -12.77
CA PHE A 42 -14.08 7.02 -13.67
C PHE A 42 -14.73 6.47 -14.95
N GLY A 43 -16.04 6.71 -15.16
CA GLY A 43 -16.74 6.35 -16.39
C GLY A 43 -17.51 5.02 -16.35
N HIS A 44 -17.83 4.50 -15.16
CA HIS A 44 -18.76 3.38 -15.00
C HIS A 44 -20.20 3.86 -14.79
N GLU A 45 -21.19 3.01 -15.06
CA GLU A 45 -22.59 3.33 -14.70
C GLU A 45 -22.83 3.27 -13.17
N GLY A 46 -22.03 2.48 -12.47
CA GLY A 46 -22.06 2.28 -11.02
C GLY A 46 -21.17 1.10 -10.61
N THR A 47 -21.01 0.87 -9.31
CA THR A 47 -20.15 -0.19 -8.78
C THR A 47 -20.62 -1.59 -9.22
N LYS A 48 -21.93 -1.85 -9.17
CA LYS A 48 -22.51 -3.14 -9.56
C LYS A 48 -22.27 -3.45 -11.04
N GLN A 49 -22.46 -2.47 -11.93
CA GLN A 49 -22.26 -2.62 -13.36
C GLN A 49 -20.79 -2.82 -13.73
N ALA A 50 -19.87 -2.29 -12.93
CA ALA A 50 -18.44 -2.55 -13.05
C ALA A 50 -18.03 -3.97 -12.59
N GLY A 51 -18.90 -4.67 -11.86
CA GLY A 51 -18.61 -5.98 -11.27
C GLY A 51 -18.02 -5.91 -9.85
N ALA A 52 -18.08 -4.75 -9.20
CA ALA A 52 -17.69 -4.59 -7.81
C ALA A 52 -18.86 -4.92 -6.86
N THR A 53 -18.54 -5.51 -5.71
CA THR A 53 -19.50 -5.95 -4.69
C THR A 53 -19.25 -5.19 -3.41
N HIS A 54 -20.30 -4.54 -2.89
CA HIS A 54 -20.28 -3.90 -1.56
C HIS A 54 -20.45 -4.95 -0.46
N GLU A 55 -19.95 -4.64 0.74
CA GLU A 55 -20.08 -5.50 1.94
C GLU A 55 -19.63 -6.95 1.66
N HIS A 56 -18.47 -7.12 1.03
CA HIS A 56 -17.98 -8.45 0.71
C HIS A 56 -17.57 -9.21 1.97
N ARG A 57 -18.14 -10.39 2.17
CA ARG A 57 -17.79 -11.27 3.29
C ARG A 57 -16.40 -11.86 3.09
N VAL A 58 -15.46 -11.49 3.94
CA VAL A 58 -14.14 -12.09 3.94
C VAL A 58 -14.15 -13.32 4.85
N PRO A 59 -13.77 -14.52 4.34
CA PRO A 59 -13.62 -15.71 5.18
C PRO A 59 -12.52 -15.47 6.22
N LYS A 60 -12.78 -15.73 7.51
CA LYS A 60 -11.72 -15.76 8.52
C LYS A 60 -11.01 -17.11 8.52
N GLY A 61 -9.72 -17.11 8.85
CA GLY A 61 -8.98 -18.32 9.23
C GLY A 61 -9.65 -19.09 10.38
N ALA A 62 -9.37 -20.40 10.46
CA ALA A 62 -9.99 -21.30 11.42
C ALA A 62 -9.75 -20.84 12.88
N GLY A 63 -10.83 -20.62 13.65
CA GLY A 63 -10.77 -20.32 15.09
C GLY A 63 -11.37 -18.98 15.55
N HIS A 64 -11.86 -18.13 14.64
CA HIS A 64 -12.47 -16.84 15.02
C HIS A 64 -13.98 -16.79 14.78
N HIS A 65 -14.73 -16.37 15.80
CA HIS A 65 -16.17 -16.10 15.68
C HIS A 65 -16.44 -14.70 15.07
N GLY A 66 -17.50 -14.59 14.25
CA GLY A 66 -17.97 -13.33 13.62
C GLY A 66 -17.57 -13.13 12.15
N GLN A 67 -18.42 -12.44 11.38
CA GLN A 67 -18.20 -12.09 9.97
C GLN A 67 -17.54 -10.70 9.88
N LYS A 68 -16.43 -10.59 9.14
CA LYS A 68 -15.84 -9.29 8.78
C LYS A 68 -16.19 -8.99 7.33
N PHE A 69 -16.50 -7.73 7.05
CA PHE A 69 -16.94 -7.26 5.74
C PHE A 69 -15.95 -6.19 5.29
N ALA A 70 -15.52 -6.28 4.03
CA ALA A 70 -14.86 -5.17 3.37
C ALA A 70 -15.92 -4.29 2.72
N ASP A 71 -15.71 -2.98 2.70
CA ASP A 71 -16.68 -2.05 2.12
C ASP A 71 -16.91 -2.31 0.64
N LEU A 72 -15.84 -2.54 -0.14
CA LEU A 72 -15.97 -2.90 -1.54
C LEU A 72 -14.86 -3.85 -2.01
N LEU A 73 -15.26 -4.89 -2.74
CA LEU A 73 -14.36 -5.76 -3.48
C LEU A 73 -14.70 -5.71 -4.98
N TRP A 74 -13.71 -5.37 -5.79
CA TRP A 74 -13.69 -5.63 -7.22
C TRP A 74 -12.67 -6.74 -7.51
N PRO A 75 -13.12 -7.99 -7.74
CA PRO A 75 -12.23 -9.12 -7.96
C PRO A 75 -11.17 -8.83 -9.03
N GLU A 76 -9.94 -9.26 -8.76
CA GLU A 76 -8.78 -9.08 -9.65
C GLU A 76 -8.40 -7.62 -9.96
N ARG A 77 -9.04 -6.63 -9.32
CA ARG A 77 -8.73 -5.20 -9.53
C ARG A 77 -8.40 -4.47 -8.25
N VAL A 78 -9.35 -4.34 -7.32
CA VAL A 78 -9.15 -3.53 -6.13
C VAL A 78 -10.01 -3.99 -4.95
N LEU A 79 -9.43 -3.96 -3.76
CA LEU A 79 -10.12 -3.98 -2.47
C LEU A 79 -10.18 -2.56 -1.91
N VAL A 80 -11.33 -2.09 -1.44
CA VAL A 80 -11.46 -0.78 -0.80
C VAL A 80 -12.06 -0.95 0.59
N GLU A 81 -11.41 -0.34 1.58
CA GLU A 81 -11.87 -0.24 2.95
C GLU A 81 -12.01 1.25 3.29
N MET A 82 -13.22 1.65 3.66
CA MET A 82 -13.61 3.00 4.01
C MET A 82 -13.53 3.19 5.52
N LYS A 83 -13.32 4.43 5.92
CA LYS A 83 -13.25 4.87 7.31
C LYS A 83 -13.93 6.22 7.46
N SER A 84 -14.40 6.52 8.67
CA SER A 84 -15.00 7.83 8.93
C SER A 84 -14.03 8.96 8.63
N ARG A 85 -14.55 10.09 8.17
CA ARG A 85 -13.74 11.28 7.91
C ARG A 85 -12.96 11.72 9.14
N GLY A 86 -11.70 12.13 8.94
CA GLY A 86 -10.77 12.51 10.01
C GLY A 86 -10.15 11.33 10.76
N GLN A 87 -10.53 10.08 10.45
CA GLN A 87 -9.90 8.91 11.03
C GLN A 87 -8.50 8.70 10.44
N LYS A 88 -7.55 8.35 11.30
CA LYS A 88 -6.16 8.02 10.93
C LYS A 88 -6.11 6.68 10.21
N LEU A 89 -5.74 6.72 8.92
CA LEU A 89 -5.70 5.54 8.05
C LEU A 89 -4.58 4.56 8.44
N GLU A 90 -3.48 5.01 9.06
CA GLU A 90 -2.38 4.12 9.48
C GLU A 90 -2.87 2.96 10.36
N ARG A 91 -3.88 3.22 11.20
CA ARG A 91 -4.41 2.28 12.19
C ARG A 91 -5.17 1.10 11.56
N HIS A 92 -5.47 1.18 10.27
CA HIS A 92 -6.29 0.20 9.55
C HIS A 92 -5.51 -0.63 8.55
N TYR A 93 -4.18 -0.47 8.51
CA TYR A 93 -3.28 -1.28 7.69
C TYR A 93 -3.48 -2.79 7.95
N ASP A 94 -3.41 -3.21 9.22
CA ASP A 94 -3.54 -4.63 9.58
C ASP A 94 -4.89 -5.20 9.14
N GLN A 95 -5.94 -4.39 9.20
CA GLN A 95 -7.28 -4.81 8.79
C GLN A 95 -7.37 -5.06 7.29
N ILE A 96 -6.95 -4.10 6.46
CA ILE A 96 -7.02 -4.25 5.01
C ILE A 96 -6.07 -5.34 4.51
N PHE A 97 -4.92 -5.52 5.16
CA PHE A 97 -3.98 -6.60 4.87
C PHE A 97 -4.57 -7.97 5.22
N ASP A 98 -5.17 -8.12 6.41
CA ASP A 98 -5.92 -9.33 6.82
C ASP A 98 -6.98 -9.68 5.76
N TYR A 99 -7.75 -8.69 5.30
CA TYR A 99 -8.76 -8.91 4.26
C TYR A 99 -8.15 -9.39 2.94
N TRP A 100 -7.11 -8.71 2.48
CA TRP A 100 -6.46 -9.01 1.22
C TRP A 100 -5.89 -10.44 1.18
N THR A 101 -5.29 -10.92 2.27
CA THR A 101 -4.70 -12.27 2.33
C THR A 101 -5.73 -13.39 2.19
N HIS A 102 -6.96 -13.17 2.67
CA HIS A 102 -8.06 -14.14 2.64
C HIS A 102 -8.86 -14.13 1.33
N ILE A 103 -8.65 -13.17 0.43
CA ILE A 103 -9.28 -13.17 -0.89
C ILE A 103 -8.50 -14.12 -1.80
N VAL A 104 -9.07 -15.31 -2.04
CA VAL A 104 -8.56 -16.34 -2.95
C VAL A 104 -9.73 -16.96 -3.73
N PRO A 105 -9.55 -17.38 -5.00
CA PRO A 105 -8.34 -17.26 -5.82
C PRO A 105 -8.18 -15.89 -6.50
N HIS A 106 -9.25 -15.09 -6.59
CA HIS A 106 -9.31 -13.84 -7.38
C HIS A 106 -8.82 -12.62 -6.61
N ARG A 107 -7.61 -12.71 -6.05
CA ARG A 107 -7.02 -11.64 -5.24
C ARG A 107 -6.78 -10.37 -6.07
N PRO A 108 -7.24 -9.19 -5.61
CA PRO A 108 -6.97 -7.94 -6.31
C PRO A 108 -5.50 -7.54 -6.15
N PRO A 109 -4.85 -6.97 -7.19
CA PRO A 109 -3.48 -6.48 -7.08
C PRO A 109 -3.36 -5.26 -6.16
N TYR A 110 -4.41 -4.43 -6.09
CA TYR A 110 -4.41 -3.18 -5.31
C TYR A 110 -5.37 -3.23 -4.14
N ALA A 111 -5.04 -2.51 -3.07
CA ALA A 111 -5.92 -2.24 -1.95
C ALA A 111 -5.93 -0.74 -1.64
N ILE A 112 -7.07 -0.18 -1.24
CA ILE A 112 -7.23 1.24 -0.92
C ILE A 112 -7.83 1.39 0.47
N LEU A 113 -7.16 2.16 1.31
CA LEU A 113 -7.73 2.74 2.52
C LEU A 113 -8.20 4.16 2.22
N CYS A 114 -9.42 4.50 2.60
CA CYS A 114 -9.99 5.83 2.33
C CYS A 114 -10.84 6.35 3.49
N ASN A 115 -10.63 7.61 3.88
CA ASN A 115 -11.39 8.31 4.93
C ASN A 115 -12.18 9.49 4.36
N PHE A 116 -12.69 9.37 3.13
CA PHE A 116 -13.32 10.45 2.34
C PHE A 116 -12.40 11.59 1.89
N ASP A 117 -11.34 11.89 2.64
CA ASP A 117 -10.40 12.98 2.34
C ASP A 117 -9.10 12.51 1.71
N GLU A 118 -8.71 11.26 1.95
CA GLU A 118 -7.44 10.70 1.51
C GLU A 118 -7.66 9.31 0.91
N PHE A 119 -6.79 8.96 -0.04
CA PHE A 119 -6.68 7.63 -0.62
C PHE A 119 -5.27 7.12 -0.40
N TRP A 120 -5.14 6.03 0.34
CA TRP A 120 -3.87 5.33 0.54
C TRP A 120 -3.91 4.04 -0.26
N ILE A 121 -3.12 4.00 -1.33
CA ILE A 121 -3.09 2.88 -2.27
C ILE A 121 -1.95 1.96 -1.89
N TYR A 122 -2.23 0.67 -1.75
CA TYR A 122 -1.27 -0.39 -1.52
C TYR A 122 -1.21 -1.33 -2.71
N ASP A 123 0.00 -1.81 -3.00
CA ASP A 123 0.26 -2.98 -3.84
C ASP A 123 1.05 -3.98 -3.00
N PHE A 124 0.34 -4.88 -2.31
CA PHE A 124 0.97 -5.83 -1.41
C PHE A 124 1.85 -6.88 -2.12
N ASN A 125 1.83 -6.94 -3.46
CA ASN A 125 2.74 -7.79 -4.22
C ASN A 125 4.11 -7.13 -4.43
N GLU A 126 4.17 -5.79 -4.48
CA GLU A 126 5.40 -5.03 -4.71
C GLU A 126 5.94 -4.38 -3.43
N GLN A 127 5.05 -3.85 -2.58
CA GLN A 127 5.40 -3.12 -1.36
C GLN A 127 4.44 -3.48 -0.23
N LEU A 128 4.95 -4.26 0.74
CA LEU A 128 4.12 -4.80 1.82
C LEU A 128 3.69 -3.73 2.83
N PHE A 129 4.64 -2.95 3.36
CA PHE A 129 4.41 -2.16 4.58
C PHE A 129 3.94 -0.73 4.35
N ASP A 130 4.34 -0.14 3.22
CA ASP A 130 4.04 1.24 2.89
C ASP A 130 3.05 1.31 1.73
N PRO A 131 2.15 2.32 1.69
CA PRO A 131 1.36 2.56 0.51
C PRO A 131 2.26 2.96 -0.67
N VAL A 132 1.94 2.43 -1.85
CA VAL A 132 2.56 2.84 -3.11
C VAL A 132 2.15 4.26 -3.52
N ASP A 133 1.07 4.82 -2.96
CA ASP A 133 0.71 6.22 -3.14
C ASP A 133 -0.21 6.73 -2.02
N LYS A 134 -0.12 8.03 -1.71
CA LYS A 134 -1.03 8.73 -0.79
C LYS A 134 -1.54 9.99 -1.47
N ILE A 135 -2.84 10.05 -1.73
CA ILE A 135 -3.45 11.09 -2.56
C ILE A 135 -4.59 11.74 -1.79
N ALA A 136 -4.52 13.06 -1.61
CA ALA A 136 -5.64 13.83 -1.08
C ALA A 136 -6.78 13.88 -2.10
N LEU A 137 -8.02 13.90 -1.64
CA LEU A 137 -9.23 13.98 -2.49
C LEU A 137 -9.13 15.16 -3.47
N ALA A 138 -8.66 16.32 -3.01
CA ALA A 138 -8.51 17.52 -3.84
C ALA A 138 -7.53 17.33 -5.02
N ASP A 139 -6.58 16.41 -4.91
CA ASP A 139 -5.58 16.13 -5.95
C ASP A 139 -6.01 14.98 -6.88
N LEU A 140 -7.13 14.32 -6.61
CA LEU A 140 -7.63 13.20 -7.41
C LEU A 140 -7.72 13.51 -8.93
N PRO A 141 -8.22 14.69 -9.39
CA PRO A 141 -8.26 14.99 -10.83
C PRO A 141 -6.86 15.07 -11.46
N LYS A 142 -5.89 15.64 -10.75
CA LYS A 142 -4.49 15.74 -11.20
C LYS A 142 -3.77 14.40 -11.15
N ARG A 143 -4.19 13.51 -10.26
CA ARG A 143 -3.58 12.21 -9.96
C ARG A 143 -4.40 11.03 -10.46
N ALA A 144 -5.30 11.25 -11.42
CA ALA A 144 -6.16 10.23 -12.00
C ALA A 144 -5.40 9.00 -12.54
N SER A 145 -4.15 9.21 -13.01
CA SER A 145 -3.27 8.14 -13.50
C SER A 145 -2.88 7.11 -12.45
N ALA A 146 -2.84 7.47 -11.15
CA ALA A 146 -2.60 6.53 -10.06
C ALA A 146 -3.77 5.54 -9.89
N PHE A 147 -4.95 5.90 -10.39
CA PHE A 147 -6.17 5.08 -10.34
C PHE A 147 -6.51 4.45 -11.70
N ALA A 148 -5.55 4.32 -12.62
CA ALA A 148 -5.81 3.80 -13.97
C ALA A 148 -6.45 2.38 -13.98
N PHE A 149 -6.30 1.60 -12.91
CA PHE A 149 -6.97 0.30 -12.73
C PHE A 149 -8.49 0.42 -12.50
N LEU A 150 -8.99 1.59 -12.09
CA LEU A 150 -10.42 1.88 -11.96
C LEU A 150 -11.09 2.24 -13.29
N LEU A 151 -10.35 2.47 -14.37
CA LEU A 151 -10.95 2.79 -15.67
C LEU A 151 -11.72 1.59 -16.27
N PRO A 152 -12.74 1.80 -17.12
CA PRO A 152 -13.44 0.74 -17.83
C PRO A 152 -12.50 -0.25 -18.51
N ARG A 153 -11.52 0.28 -19.26
CA ARG A 153 -10.33 -0.44 -19.69
C ARG A 153 -9.19 -0.09 -18.74
N ALA A 154 -8.85 -1.05 -17.87
CA ALA A 154 -7.79 -0.89 -16.89
C ALA A 154 -6.46 -0.56 -17.58
N GLY A 155 -5.79 0.48 -17.10
CA GLY A 155 -4.42 0.81 -17.45
C GLY A 155 -3.45 0.47 -16.32
N LYS A 156 -2.15 0.52 -16.61
CA LYS A 156 -1.11 0.44 -15.57
C LYS A 156 -1.12 1.76 -14.77
N PRO A 157 -1.27 1.73 -13.44
CA PRO A 157 -1.23 2.95 -12.65
C PRO A 157 0.16 3.59 -12.65
N LEU A 158 0.18 4.92 -12.53
CA LEU A 158 1.40 5.71 -12.35
C LEU A 158 1.39 6.30 -10.94
N PHE A 159 2.11 5.63 -10.05
CA PHE A 159 2.23 6.06 -8.65
C PHE A 159 3.35 7.06 -8.45
N ASP A 160 3.14 8.03 -7.58
CA ASP A 160 4.17 9.00 -7.17
C ASP A 160 4.80 8.51 -5.88
N ASN A 161 5.66 7.49 -5.97
CA ASN A 161 6.40 7.03 -4.81
C ASN A 161 7.85 6.73 -5.16
N ASN A 162 8.72 7.61 -4.67
CA ASN A 162 10.17 7.47 -4.70
C ASN A 162 10.69 6.34 -3.79
N ARG A 163 9.85 5.71 -2.95
CA ARG A 163 10.29 4.63 -2.05
C ARG A 163 10.57 3.32 -2.75
N VAL A 164 9.94 3.01 -3.89
CA VAL A 164 10.34 1.82 -4.68
C VAL A 164 11.80 1.92 -5.09
N GLU A 165 12.27 3.12 -5.43
CA GLU A 165 13.67 3.34 -5.78
C GLU A 165 14.59 3.24 -4.55
N VAL A 166 14.17 3.78 -3.40
CA VAL A 166 14.91 3.69 -2.12
C VAL A 166 15.00 2.25 -1.62
N THR A 167 13.89 1.51 -1.59
CA THR A 167 13.83 0.10 -1.18
C THR A 167 14.58 -0.80 -2.15
N ARG A 168 14.50 -0.54 -3.46
CA ARG A 168 15.29 -1.27 -4.46
C ARG A 168 16.78 -0.99 -4.33
N LYS A 169 17.18 0.26 -4.07
CA LYS A 169 18.57 0.62 -3.76
C LYS A 169 19.03 -0.07 -2.48
N ALA A 170 18.23 -0.06 -1.41
CA ALA A 170 18.54 -0.73 -0.16
C ALA A 170 18.69 -2.25 -0.34
N ALA A 171 17.77 -2.90 -1.05
CA ALA A 171 17.85 -4.31 -1.39
C ALA A 171 19.10 -4.63 -2.25
N ALA A 172 19.43 -3.76 -3.21
CA ALA A 172 20.64 -3.90 -4.01
C ALA A 172 21.92 -3.76 -3.16
N GLN A 173 21.94 -2.87 -2.15
CA GLN A 173 23.05 -2.74 -1.21
C GLN A 173 23.18 -3.98 -0.31
N LEU A 174 22.08 -4.52 0.22
CA LEU A 174 22.10 -5.77 1.00
C LEU A 174 22.58 -6.96 0.15
N ALA A 175 22.15 -7.04 -1.10
CA ALA A 175 22.64 -8.05 -2.03
C ALA A 175 24.13 -7.88 -2.36
N LYS A 176 24.62 -6.63 -2.46
CA LYS A 176 26.05 -6.33 -2.64
C LYS A 176 26.86 -6.76 -1.42
N LEU A 177 26.38 -6.44 -0.21
CA LEU A 177 26.98 -6.87 1.05
C LEU A 177 27.04 -8.40 1.16
N PHE A 178 25.94 -9.10 0.86
CA PHE A 178 25.92 -10.56 0.87
C PHE A 178 26.97 -11.14 -0.08
N ARG A 179 27.05 -10.63 -1.32
CA ARG A 179 28.05 -11.06 -2.30
C ARG A 179 29.48 -10.84 -1.79
N SER A 180 29.78 -9.69 -1.18
CA SER A 180 31.12 -9.42 -0.64
C SER A 180 31.49 -10.33 0.54
N LEU A 181 30.52 -10.78 1.32
CA LEU A 181 30.77 -11.70 2.45
C LEU A 181 31.13 -13.12 1.96
N ILE A 182 30.53 -13.59 0.87
CA ILE A 182 30.76 -14.95 0.35
C ILE A 182 31.87 -15.01 -0.72
N GLU A 183 32.35 -13.85 -1.18
CA GLU A 183 33.39 -13.75 -2.21
C GLU A 183 34.68 -14.45 -1.78
N GLY A 184 35.26 -15.25 -2.68
CA GLY A 184 36.49 -16.01 -2.41
C GLY A 184 36.37 -17.07 -1.30
N GLY A 185 35.15 -17.39 -0.85
CA GLY A 185 34.92 -18.33 0.25
C GLY A 185 35.29 -17.79 1.63
N LYS A 186 35.39 -16.46 1.78
CA LYS A 186 35.76 -15.80 3.06
C LYS A 186 34.84 -16.19 4.22
N HIS A 187 33.54 -16.32 3.96
CA HIS A 187 32.55 -16.73 4.95
C HIS A 187 31.60 -17.79 4.41
N ASP A 188 31.11 -18.64 5.30
CA ASP A 188 30.04 -19.60 5.00
C ASP A 188 28.79 -18.86 4.49
N ARG A 189 28.22 -19.38 3.40
CA ARG A 189 27.07 -18.78 2.72
C ARG A 189 25.84 -18.67 3.64
N ALA A 190 25.55 -19.72 4.41
CA ALA A 190 24.39 -19.73 5.30
C ALA A 190 24.56 -18.76 6.49
N LYS A 191 25.79 -18.62 7.00
CA LYS A 191 26.13 -17.62 8.02
C LYS A 191 26.00 -16.19 7.47
N ALA A 192 26.53 -15.92 6.27
CA ALA A 192 26.42 -14.62 5.62
C ALA A 192 24.95 -14.24 5.34
N GLN A 193 24.13 -15.20 4.90
CA GLN A 193 22.70 -14.98 4.65
C GLN A 193 21.95 -14.61 5.94
N ARG A 194 22.19 -15.35 7.03
CA ARG A 194 21.59 -15.05 8.34
C ARG A 194 21.99 -13.66 8.84
N TYR A 195 23.26 -13.30 8.71
CA TYR A 195 23.76 -11.99 9.13
C TYR A 195 23.09 -10.84 8.36
N VAL A 196 22.99 -10.94 7.04
CA VAL A 196 22.33 -9.90 6.22
C VAL A 196 20.83 -9.77 6.55
N LEU A 197 20.15 -10.88 6.81
CA LEU A 197 18.75 -10.87 7.26
C LEU A 197 18.59 -10.24 8.65
N GLN A 198 19.51 -10.53 9.58
CA GLN A 198 19.51 -9.91 10.91
C GLN A 198 19.75 -8.40 10.85
N LEU A 199 20.65 -7.94 9.97
CA LEU A 199 20.86 -6.52 9.72
C LEU A 199 19.60 -5.84 9.16
N LEU A 200 18.93 -6.46 8.19
CA LEU A 200 17.68 -5.94 7.65
C LEU A 200 16.60 -5.81 8.74
N VAL A 201 16.39 -6.86 9.54
CA VAL A 201 15.44 -6.83 10.66
C VAL A 201 15.83 -5.76 11.67
N GLY A 202 17.12 -5.63 11.99
CA GLY A 202 17.61 -4.62 12.92
C GLY A 202 17.38 -3.19 12.43
N LEU A 203 17.65 -2.90 11.16
CA LEU A 203 17.41 -1.58 10.54
C LEU A 203 15.93 -1.21 10.58
N VAL A 204 15.05 -2.15 10.19
CA VAL A 204 13.59 -1.92 10.24
C VAL A 204 13.10 -1.78 11.69
N SER A 205 13.65 -2.56 12.62
CA SER A 205 13.25 -2.51 14.03
C SER A 205 13.71 -1.21 14.71
N GLU A 206 14.84 -0.64 14.29
CA GLU A 206 15.28 0.70 14.72
C GLU A 206 14.34 1.79 14.21
N ASP A 207 13.98 1.77 12.92
CA ASP A 207 13.05 2.75 12.32
C ASP A 207 11.61 2.66 12.88
N MET A 208 11.23 1.51 13.45
CA MET A 208 9.93 1.27 14.07
C MET A 208 9.92 1.48 15.61
N ASP A 209 10.98 2.06 16.18
CA ASP A 209 11.16 2.27 17.63
C ASP A 209 11.08 0.98 18.48
N LEU A 210 11.37 -0.19 17.87
CA LEU A 210 11.44 -1.49 18.56
C LEU A 210 12.82 -1.74 19.20
N LEU A 211 13.85 -1.00 18.77
CA LEU A 211 15.18 -1.00 19.34
C LEU A 211 15.48 0.37 19.99
N PRO A 212 16.46 0.45 20.91
CA PRO A 212 16.95 1.73 21.42
C PRO A 212 17.36 2.66 20.27
N ASP A 213 17.06 3.96 20.41
CA ASP A 213 17.28 4.98 19.38
C ASP A 213 18.70 4.91 18.78
N GLN A 214 18.74 4.70 17.46
CA GLN A 214 19.95 4.65 16.64
C GLN A 214 21.00 3.61 17.08
N LEU A 215 20.61 2.55 17.79
CA LEU A 215 21.55 1.52 18.27
C LEU A 215 22.41 0.93 17.14
N LEU A 216 21.78 0.41 16.10
CA LEU A 216 22.45 -0.22 14.98
C LEU A 216 23.20 0.83 14.13
N THR A 217 22.59 1.99 13.92
CA THR A 217 23.24 3.10 13.21
C THR A 217 24.52 3.58 13.90
N ARG A 218 24.51 3.68 15.24
CA ARG A 218 25.70 4.06 16.02
C ARG A 218 26.78 2.99 15.95
N LEU A 219 26.43 1.71 16.11
CA LEU A 219 27.39 0.61 15.99
C LEU A 219 28.08 0.58 14.62
N ILE A 220 27.33 0.80 13.54
CA ILE A 220 27.89 0.86 12.18
C ILE A 220 28.85 2.06 12.05
N ARG A 221 28.48 3.24 12.57
CA ARG A 221 29.35 4.42 12.55
C ARG A 221 30.61 4.22 13.37
N GLU A 222 30.51 3.65 14.56
CA GLU A 222 31.66 3.36 15.42
C GLU A 222 32.66 2.43 14.73
N CYS A 223 32.20 1.34 14.11
CA CYS A 223 33.07 0.45 13.34
C CYS A 223 33.67 1.11 12.08
N HIS A 224 33.01 2.13 11.52
CA HIS A 224 33.51 2.86 10.35
C HIS A 224 34.55 3.92 10.70
N ASP A 225 34.29 4.67 11.77
CA ASP A 225 35.08 5.82 12.20
C ASP A 225 36.29 5.42 13.05
N ASP A 226 36.21 4.28 13.76
CA ASP A 226 37.23 3.79 14.68
C ASP A 226 37.62 2.34 14.35
N ARG A 227 38.73 2.17 13.62
CA ARG A 227 39.20 0.85 13.17
C ARG A 227 39.56 -0.09 14.32
N GLU A 228 39.99 0.44 15.48
CA GLU A 228 40.32 -0.41 16.64
C GLU A 228 39.08 -1.07 17.27
N LYS A 229 37.88 -0.55 16.96
CA LYS A 229 36.60 -1.13 17.36
C LYS A 229 36.01 -2.09 16.30
N SER A 230 36.62 -2.15 15.12
CA SER A 230 36.27 -3.12 14.10
C SER A 230 36.96 -4.45 14.38
N SER A 231 36.21 -5.55 14.43
CA SER A 231 36.78 -6.90 14.57
C SER A 231 37.36 -7.45 13.26
N TYR A 232 37.61 -6.59 12.25
CA TYR A 232 37.99 -6.95 10.88
C TYR A 232 39.44 -6.55 10.54
N ASP A 233 40.27 -6.32 11.56
CA ASP A 233 41.73 -6.26 11.47
C ASP A 233 42.37 -7.57 11.96
#